data_AF-A0A075HBL4-F1
#
_entry.id   AF-A0A075HBL4-F1
#
_cell.length_a   1.000
_cell.length_b   1.000
_cell.length_c   1.000
_cell.angle_alpha   90.00
_cell.angle_beta   90.00
_cell.angle_gamma   90.00
#
_symmetry.space_group_name_H-M   'P 1'
#
loop_
_entity.id
_entity.type
_entity.pdbx_description
1 polymer ?
#
loop_
_entity_poly.entity_id
_entity_poly.type
_entity_poly.pdbx_seq_one_letter_code
_entity_poly.pdbx_strand_id
1 'polypeptide(L)'
;MANTIPINYKLKFEPLFDNFTFNGMEIITINLPRATNSIILDAAELKIKKCHVEQGTKIITAKASLNEKSERLTVKLNKKNKREGKTLH
;
A
#
# COMPACT_ATOMS: atom_id res chain seq x y z
N MET A 1 -12.54 2.62 -14.74
CA MET A 1 -11.52 1.60 -15.01
C MET A 1 -10.48 1.67 -13.90
N ALA A 2 -10.25 0.57 -13.18
CA ALA A 2 -9.25 0.53 -12.12
C ALA A 2 -7.86 0.81 -12.70
N ASN A 3 -7.21 1.89 -12.24
CA ASN A 3 -5.91 2.34 -12.75
C ASN A 3 -4.72 1.63 -12.07
N THR A 4 -5.01 0.57 -11.32
CA THR A 4 -4.04 -0.21 -10.53
C THR A 4 -4.34 -1.69 -10.70
N ILE A 5 -3.35 -2.46 -11.13
CA ILE A 5 -3.47 -3.90 -11.34
C ILE A 5 -2.46 -4.58 -10.40
N PRO A 6 -2.90 -5.37 -9.41
CA PRO A 6 -1.98 -6.11 -8.56
C PRO A 6 -1.32 -7.26 -9.35
N ILE A 7 -0.03 -7.47 -9.09
CA ILE A 7 0.79 -8.52 -9.72
C ILE A 7 1.14 -9.61 -8.71
N ASN A 8 1.52 -9.21 -7.50
CA ASN A 8 1.97 -10.13 -6.45
C ASN A 8 1.77 -9.52 -5.06
N TYR A 9 1.53 -10.38 -4.08
CA TYR A 9 1.49 -10.04 -2.67
C TYR A 9 2.53 -10.87 -1.92
N LYS A 10 3.29 -10.20 -1.04
CA LYS A 10 4.05 -10.86 0.02
C LYS A 10 3.48 -10.40 1.35
N LEU A 11 2.95 -11.36 2.10
CA LEU A 11 2.30 -11.13 3.37
C LEU A 11 3.10 -11.81 4.46
N LYS A 12 3.36 -11.09 5.54
CA LYS A 12 3.91 -11.64 6.78
C LYS A 12 3.01 -11.19 7.92
N PHE A 13 2.58 -12.15 8.73
CA PHE A 13 1.82 -11.90 9.94
C PHE A 13 2.59 -12.46 11.13
N GLU A 14 2.60 -11.70 12.20
CA GLU A 14 3.23 -12.06 13.47
C GLU A 14 2.15 -11.94 14.56
N PRO A 15 1.47 -13.04 14.89
CA PRO A 15 0.46 -13.03 15.95
C PRO A 15 1.12 -12.86 17.32
N LEU A 16 0.48 -12.07 18.17
CA LEU A 16 0.86 -11.81 19.55
C LEU A 16 -0.20 -12.43 20.46
N PHE A 17 0.13 -13.59 21.05
CA PHE A 17 -0.83 -14.36 21.85
C PHE A 17 -1.10 -13.75 23.24
N ASP A 18 -0.21 -12.90 23.75
CA ASP A 18 -0.38 -12.27 25.07
C ASP A 18 -1.52 -11.25 25.09
N ASN A 19 -1.80 -10.60 23.96
CA ASN A 19 -2.80 -9.54 23.86
C ASN A 19 -3.79 -9.73 22.70
N PHE A 20 -3.77 -10.90 22.06
CA PHE A 20 -4.62 -11.25 20.92
C PHE A 20 -4.59 -10.22 19.78
N THR A 21 -3.42 -9.65 19.50
CA THR A 21 -3.19 -8.74 18.36
C THR A 21 -2.22 -9.37 17.36
N PHE A 22 -1.94 -8.68 16.26
CA PHE A 22 -0.89 -9.08 15.34
C PHE A 22 -0.11 -7.87 14.84
N ASN A 23 1.16 -8.07 14.53
CA ASN A 23 1.89 -7.20 13.61
C ASN A 23 1.86 -7.82 12.21
N GLY A 24 1.98 -6.98 11.20
CA GLY A 24 1.98 -7.43 9.81
C GLY A 24 2.89 -6.58 8.94
N MET A 25 3.32 -7.19 7.84
CA MET A 25 3.97 -6.51 6.73
C MET A 25 3.34 -7.03 5.44
N GLU A 26 2.97 -6.11 4.56
CA GLU A 26 2.39 -6.39 3.26
C GLU A 26 3.19 -5.65 2.20
N ILE A 27 3.63 -6.38 1.18
CA ILE A 27 4.30 -5.83 0.01
C ILE A 27 3.44 -6.19 -1.20
N ILE A 28 2.89 -5.17 -1.87
CA ILE A 28 2.02 -5.32 -3.03
C ILE A 28 2.77 -4.85 -4.27
N THR A 29 3.13 -5.77 -5.15
CA THR A 29 3.65 -5.39 -6.47
C THR A 29 2.49 -5.02 -7.36
N ILE A 30 2.49 -3.81 -7.94
CA ILE A 30 1.40 -3.32 -8.78
C ILE A 30 1.89 -2.79 -10.12
N ASN A 31 1.11 -3.06 -11.16
CA ASN A 31 1.22 -2.35 -12.43
C ASN A 31 0.31 -1.11 -12.40
N LEU A 32 0.87 0.04 -12.80
CA LEU A 32 0.13 1.31 -12.94
C LEU A 32 0.13 1.73 -14.42
N PRO A 33 -0.88 1.32 -15.22
CA PRO A 33 -0.94 1.65 -16.65
C PRO A 33 -1.03 3.16 -16.92
N ARG A 34 -1.56 3.91 -15.95
CA ARG A 34 -1.72 5.36 -15.97
C ARG A 34 -1.02 6.00 -14.77
N ALA A 35 -0.43 7.17 -14.98
CA ALA A 35 0.16 7.94 -13.90
C ALA A 35 -0.92 8.38 -12.90
N THR A 36 -0.69 8.09 -11.63
CA THR A 36 -1.58 8.47 -10.52
C THR A 36 -0.75 9.07 -9.39
N ASN A 37 -1.41 9.87 -8.55
CA ASN A 37 -0.88 10.40 -7.29
C ASN A 37 -1.48 9.69 -6.07
N SER A 38 -2.40 8.75 -6.28
CA SER A 38 -3.01 7.96 -5.20
C SER A 38 -3.27 6.53 -5.64
N ILE A 39 -3.13 5.63 -4.67
CA ILE A 39 -3.48 4.21 -4.79
C ILE A 39 -4.53 3.96 -3.69
N ILE A 40 -5.62 3.30 -4.05
CA ILE A 40 -6.70 2.94 -3.12
C ILE A 40 -6.77 1.43 -3.08
N LEU A 41 -6.79 0.88 -1.88
CA LEU A 41 -6.98 -0.54 -1.60
C LEU A 41 -7.95 -0.72 -0.43
N ASP A 42 -8.52 -1.91 -0.33
CA ASP A 42 -9.40 -2.26 0.77
C ASP A 42 -8.57 -2.52 2.03
N ALA A 43 -9.02 -2.01 3.17
CA ALA A 43 -8.39 -2.16 4.47
C ALA A 43 -9.42 -1.86 5.56
N ALA A 44 -9.60 -2.80 6.48
CA ALA A 44 -10.48 -2.67 7.64
C ALA A 44 -9.70 -3.04 8.91
N GLU A 45 -9.96 -2.32 10.01
CA GLU A 45 -9.45 -2.67 11.34
C GLU A 45 -7.90 -2.72 11.45
N LEU A 46 -7.18 -2.03 10.56
CA LEU A 46 -5.71 -1.97 10.56
C LEU A 46 -5.18 -0.62 11.06
N LYS A 47 -4.09 -0.65 11.84
CA LYS A 47 -3.29 0.54 12.18
C LYS A 47 -2.03 0.61 11.31
N ILE A 48 -2.00 1.51 10.35
CA ILE A 48 -0.85 1.68 9.45
C ILE A 48 0.28 2.43 10.17
N LYS A 49 1.36 1.72 10.51
CA LYS A 49 2.54 2.31 11.21
C LYS A 49 3.51 3.00 10.25
N LYS A 50 3.73 2.42 9.07
CA LYS A 50 4.63 2.90 8.02
C LYS A 50 4.05 2.53 6.66
N CYS A 51 4.34 3.34 5.64
CA CYS A 51 3.92 3.09 4.26
C CYS A 51 4.87 3.83 3.32
N HIS A 52 5.36 3.15 2.29
CA HIS A 52 6.17 3.76 1.25
C HIS A 52 5.95 3.08 -0.10
N VAL A 53 6.44 3.71 -1.16
CA VAL A 53 6.32 3.17 -2.51
C VAL A 53 7.70 3.02 -3.10
N GLU A 54 8.00 1.84 -3.63
CA GLU A 54 9.26 1.57 -4.31
C GLU A 54 9.05 1.56 -5.83
N GLN A 55 9.87 2.33 -6.54
CA GLN A 55 9.90 2.36 -7.99
C GLN A 55 11.33 2.11 -8.46
N GLY A 56 11.61 0.87 -8.86
CA GLY A 56 12.98 0.44 -9.13
C GLY A 56 13.85 0.62 -7.88
N THR A 57 14.87 1.47 -7.97
CA THR A 57 15.78 1.78 -6.85
C THR A 57 15.34 2.98 -6.01
N LYS A 58 14.20 3.60 -6.31
CA LYS A 58 13.74 4.83 -5.66
C LYS A 58 12.65 4.54 -4.63
N ILE A 59 12.84 5.06 -3.42
CA ILE A 59 11.80 5.10 -2.39
C ILE A 59 11.06 6.44 -2.49
N ILE A 60 9.75 6.38 -2.64
CA ILE A 60 8.85 7.52 -2.72
C ILE A 60 8.05 7.57 -1.42
N THR A 61 8.18 8.68 -0.70
CA THR A 61 7.39 8.92 0.51
C THR A 61 5.91 9.00 0.17
N ALA A 62 5.12 8.22 0.90
CA ALA A 62 3.67 8.19 0.77
C ALA A 62 3.00 8.50 2.11
N LYS A 63 1.77 9.00 2.04
CA LYS A 63 0.90 9.19 3.21
C LYS A 63 -0.28 8.24 3.09
N ALA A 64 -0.39 7.35 4.07
CA ALA A 64 -1.51 6.45 4.25
C ALA A 64 -2.64 7.15 5.01
N SER A 65 -3.88 7.00 4.55
CA SER A 65 -5.08 7.47 5.24
C SER A 65 -6.18 6.42 5.14
N LEU A 66 -6.67 5.93 6.28
CA LEU A 66 -7.72 4.94 6.37
C LEU A 66 -9.08 5.64 6.49
N ASN A 67 -10.05 5.21 5.70
CA ASN A 67 -11.45 5.58 5.85
C ASN A 67 -12.23 4.37 6.37
N GLU A 68 -12.51 4.37 7.67
CA GLU A 68 -13.19 3.27 8.37
C GLU A 68 -14.61 3.03 7.83
N LYS A 69 -15.35 4.09 7.46
CA LYS A 69 -16.73 3.95 6.96
C LYS A 69 -16.80 3.22 5.63
N SER A 70 -15.78 3.38 4.80
CA SER A 70 -15.71 2.76 3.48
C SER A 70 -14.70 1.61 3.41
N GLU A 71 -14.08 1.24 4.53
CA GLU A 71 -13.05 0.20 4.64
C GLU A 71 -11.94 0.33 3.58
N ARG A 72 -11.45 1.56 3.37
CA ARG A 72 -10.48 1.87 2.31
C ARG A 72 -9.27 2.59 2.83
N LEU A 73 -8.10 2.09 2.45
CA LEU A 73 -6.83 2.76 2.62
C LEU A 73 -6.48 3.54 1.34
N THR A 74 -6.25 4.84 1.50
CA THR A 74 -5.70 5.69 0.45
C THR A 74 -4.23 5.97 0.71
N VAL A 75 -3.38 5.56 -0.21
CA VAL A 75 -1.95 5.86 -0.23
C VAL A 75 -1.70 7.03 -1.19
N LYS A 76 -1.47 8.22 -0.65
CA LYS A 76 -1.16 9.44 -1.43
C LYS A 76 0.35 9.58 -1.63
N LEU A 77 0.76 9.81 -2.87
CA LEU A 77 2.15 9.97 -3.29
C LEU A 77 2.52 11.46 -3.31
N ASN A 78 3.62 11.83 -2.66
CA ASN A 78 4.05 13.24 -2.59
C ASN A 78 4.57 13.79 -3.94
N LYS A 79 4.90 12.92 -4.90
CA LYS A 79 5.25 13.28 -6.29
C LYS A 79 4.49 12.39 -7.27
N LYS A 80 4.12 12.94 -8.43
CA LYS A 80 3.43 12.21 -9.50
C LYS A 80 4.40 11.20 -10.13
N ASN A 81 4.08 9.92 -10.11
CA ASN A 81 4.98 8.89 -10.62
C ASN A 81 4.99 8.90 -12.17
N LYS A 82 6.17 9.08 -12.79
CA LYS A 82 6.39 8.80 -14.23
C LYS A 82 6.42 7.26 -14.44
N ARG A 83 6.04 6.81 -15.65
CA ARG A 83 5.87 5.37 -16.01
C ARG A 83 7.14 4.54 -15.76
N GLU A 84 6.91 3.32 -15.25
CA GLU A 84 7.72 2.08 -15.29
C GLU A 84 7.35 1.24 -14.05
N GLY A 85 7.24 -0.10 -14.19
CA GLY A 85 6.64 -1.06 -13.25
C GLY A 85 7.10 -0.93 -11.79
N LYS A 86 6.22 -1.22 -10.82
CA LYS A 86 6.34 -0.73 -9.43
C LYS A 86 6.07 -1.78 -8.37
N THR A 87 6.78 -1.66 -7.25
CA THR A 87 6.67 -2.52 -6.07
C THR A 87 6.28 -1.63 -4.87
N LEU A 88 5.15 -1.89 -4.21
CA LEU A 88 4.78 -1.19 -2.97
C LEU A 88 5.20 -2.05 -1.78
N HIS A 89 5.71 -1.42 -0.72
CA HIS A 89 6.18 -2.06 0.51
C HIS A 89 5.53 -1.43 1.75
#